data_AF-A0A978SMP3-F1
#
_entry.id   AF-A0A978SMP3-F1
#
_cell.length_a   1.000
_cell.length_b   1.000
_cell.length_c   1.000
_cell.angle_alpha   90.00
_cell.angle_beta   90.00
_cell.angle_gamma   90.00
#
_symmetry.space_group_name_H-M   'P 1'
#
loop_
_entity.id
_entity.type
_entity.pdbx_description
1 polymer ?
#
loop_
_entity_poly.entity_id
_entity_poly.type
_entity_poly.pdbx_seq_one_letter_code
_entity_poly.pdbx_strand_id
1 'polypeptide(L)'
;MNKPTVNPNRIWEHLNNARLVRYLLLFALAWAIAQVLAYFETVLIVFIFSAILAFLLNYPVRWACRFIPRWLAVVLVFLLALSVLGGLMATLGLAAISQAQQLLQQAPQLLESAIALLNNIQSFLKSRNIAVDFSPFEAQLREQVVGILGKGFATIQSMLFNLLDLILSNCSTQ
;
A
#
# COMPACT_ATOMS: atom_id res chain seq x y z
N MET A 1 -17.92 60.88 44.54
CA MET A 1 -16.92 60.46 43.53
C MET A 1 -17.08 58.95 43.31
N ASN A 2 -17.96 58.51 42.40
CA ASN A 2 -18.24 57.08 42.18
C ASN A 2 -17.19 56.52 41.20
N LYS A 3 -16.39 55.53 41.62
CA LYS A 3 -15.35 54.93 40.77
C LYS A 3 -15.99 53.86 39.87
N PRO A 4 -15.76 53.86 38.54
CA PRO A 4 -16.27 52.82 37.66
C PRO A 4 -15.57 51.49 37.98
N THR A 5 -16.33 50.53 38.50
CA THR A 5 -15.87 49.16 38.72
C THR A 5 -15.88 48.42 37.39
N VAL A 6 -14.79 48.55 36.63
CA VAL A 6 -14.59 47.77 35.40
C VAL A 6 -14.43 46.30 35.81
N ASN A 7 -15.46 45.51 35.53
CA ASN A 7 -15.51 44.08 35.84
C ASN A 7 -14.51 43.34 34.94
N PRO A 8 -13.43 42.74 35.50
CA PRO A 8 -12.36 42.14 34.71
C PRO A 8 -12.83 40.93 33.89
N ASN A 9 -13.93 40.25 34.26
CA ASN A 9 -14.33 39.01 33.59
C ASN A 9 -14.76 39.21 32.13
N ARG A 10 -15.28 40.39 31.76
CA ARG A 10 -15.79 40.68 30.41
C ARG A 10 -14.69 40.78 29.34
N ILE A 11 -13.49 41.26 29.70
CA ILE A 11 -12.34 41.36 28.79
C ILE A 11 -11.68 40.00 28.53
N TRP A 12 -11.72 39.09 29.51
CA TRP A 12 -11.19 37.72 29.37
C TRP A 12 -12.08 36.84 28.47
N GLU A 13 -13.40 37.02 28.49
CA GLU A 13 -14.33 36.29 27.61
C GLU A 13 -14.18 36.65 26.13
N HIS A 14 -14.00 37.93 25.80
CA HIS A 14 -13.78 38.36 24.40
C HIS A 14 -12.43 37.89 23.84
N LEU A 15 -11.37 37.89 24.66
CA LEU A 15 -10.05 37.41 24.24
C LEU A 15 -10.03 35.89 24.01
N ASN A 16 -10.79 35.14 24.82
CA ASN A 16 -10.89 33.69 24.68
C ASN A 16 -11.67 33.30 23.42
N ASN A 17 -12.80 33.97 23.14
CA ASN A 17 -13.56 33.76 21.91
C ASN A 17 -12.75 34.12 20.64
N ALA A 18 -11.98 35.22 20.65
CA ALA A 18 -11.16 35.59 19.50
C ALA A 18 -10.04 34.59 19.21
N ARG A 19 -9.43 34.00 20.25
CA ARG A 19 -8.42 32.93 20.08
C ARG A 19 -9.05 31.63 19.58
N LEU A 20 -10.17 31.21 20.16
CA LEU A 20 -10.91 30.01 19.73
C LEU A 20 -11.35 30.12 18.27
N VAL A 21 -11.91 31.26 17.87
CA VAL A 21 -12.31 31.51 16.48
C VAL A 21 -11.11 31.48 15.55
N ARG A 22 -9.96 32.05 15.94
CA ARG A 22 -8.74 32.00 15.12
C ARG A 22 -8.19 30.58 14.95
N TYR A 23 -8.14 29.79 16.02
CA TYR A 23 -7.73 28.39 15.92
C TYR A 23 -8.73 27.56 15.11
N LEU A 24 -10.03 27.83 15.24
CA LEU A 24 -11.08 27.17 14.45
C LEU A 24 -10.98 27.55 12.97
N LEU A 25 -10.66 28.81 12.66
CA LEU A 25 -10.43 29.27 11.29
C LEU A 25 -9.17 28.65 10.69
N LEU A 26 -8.08 28.56 11.45
CA LEU A 26 -6.84 27.90 11.02
C LEU A 26 -7.05 26.41 10.80
N PHE A 27 -7.83 25.76 11.67
CA PHE A 27 -8.19 24.35 11.51
C PHE A 27 -9.07 24.13 10.29
N ALA A 28 -10.08 24.99 10.07
CA ALA A 28 -10.92 24.95 8.88
C ALA A 28 -10.12 25.22 7.60
N LEU A 29 -9.16 26.17 7.63
CA LEU A 29 -8.24 26.41 6.52
C LEU A 29 -7.35 25.19 6.27
N ALA A 30 -6.77 24.61 7.32
CA ALA A 30 -5.93 23.43 7.21
C ALA A 30 -6.71 22.23 6.66
N TRP A 31 -7.96 22.07 7.09
CA TRP A 31 -8.88 21.06 6.56
C TRP A 31 -9.21 21.30 5.09
N ALA A 32 -9.51 22.55 4.70
CA ALA A 32 -9.77 22.90 3.30
C ALA A 32 -8.54 22.67 2.42
N ILE A 33 -7.35 23.03 2.90
CA ILE A 33 -6.07 22.79 2.23
C ILE A 33 -5.82 21.28 2.10
N ALA A 34 -6.06 20.49 3.15
CA ALA A 34 -5.94 19.03 3.10
C ALA A 34 -6.89 18.41 2.07
N GLN A 35 -8.12 18.92 1.97
CA GLN A 35 -9.10 18.46 0.98
C GLN A 35 -8.65 18.76 -0.45
N VAL A 36 -8.09 19.95 -0.70
CA VAL A 36 -7.52 20.33 -1.99
C VAL A 36 -6.30 19.47 -2.31
N LEU A 37 -5.40 19.22 -1.33
CA LEU A 37 -4.26 18.34 -1.51
C LEU A 37 -4.67 16.89 -1.82
N ALA A 38 -5.71 16.37 -1.16
CA ALA A 38 -6.25 15.04 -1.44
C ALA A 38 -6.86 14.97 -2.85
N TYR A 39 -7.52 16.03 -3.31
CA TYR A 39 -8.02 16.10 -4.68
C TYR A 39 -6.88 16.09 -5.72
N PHE A 40 -5.78 16.78 -5.42
CA PHE A 40 -4.58 16.82 -6.26
C PHE A 40 -3.56 15.73 -5.92
N GLU A 41 -3.90 14.74 -5.09
CA GLU A 41 -2.98 13.70 -4.63
C GLU A 41 -2.35 12.97 -5.81
N THR A 42 -3.17 12.53 -6.77
CA THR A 42 -2.71 11.87 -7.99
C THR A 42 -1.76 12.75 -8.80
N VAL A 43 -2.06 14.05 -8.92
CA VAL A 43 -1.22 14.99 -9.69
C VAL A 43 0.11 15.24 -8.99
N LEU A 44 0.10 15.42 -7.67
CA LEU A 44 1.30 15.58 -6.87
C LEU A 44 2.17 14.32 -6.87
N ILE A 45 1.57 13.13 -6.81
CA ILE A 45 2.28 11.85 -6.93
C ILE A 45 2.97 11.79 -8.28
N VAL A 46 2.26 12.01 -9.39
CA VAL A 46 2.86 11.96 -10.73
C VAL A 46 3.95 13.03 -10.91
N PHE A 47 3.75 14.23 -10.34
CA PHE A 47 4.73 15.32 -10.39
C PHE A 47 6.00 14.97 -9.59
N ILE A 48 5.87 14.46 -8.37
CA ILE A 48 6.99 14.03 -7.52
C ILE A 48 7.71 12.85 -8.15
N PHE A 49 6.96 11.86 -8.68
CA PHE A 49 7.53 10.71 -9.36
C PHE A 49 8.34 11.14 -10.59
N SER A 50 7.80 12.08 -11.37
CA SER A 50 8.49 12.67 -12.51
C SER A 50 9.71 13.48 -12.09
N ALA A 51 9.63 14.24 -10.99
CA ALA A 51 10.75 15.02 -10.45
C ALA A 51 11.88 14.12 -9.93
N ILE A 52 11.53 13.04 -9.22
CA ILE A 52 12.47 12.00 -8.77
C ILE A 52 13.08 11.32 -9.98
N LEU A 53 12.29 10.88 -10.95
CA LEU A 53 12.78 10.30 -12.21
C LEU A 53 13.72 11.26 -12.95
N ALA A 54 13.39 12.55 -13.02
CA ALA A 54 14.22 13.57 -13.66
C ALA A 54 15.54 13.80 -12.89
N PHE A 55 15.50 13.83 -11.56
CA PHE A 55 16.70 13.92 -10.71
C PHE A 55 17.57 12.66 -10.82
N LEU A 56 16.93 11.50 -10.82
CA LEU A 56 17.56 10.20 -10.98
C LEU A 56 18.10 10.01 -12.40
N LEU A 57 17.55 10.71 -13.40
CA LEU A 57 18.11 10.81 -14.76
C LEU A 57 19.31 11.76 -14.79
N ASN A 58 19.28 12.89 -14.06
CA ASN A 58 20.33 13.90 -14.11
C ASN A 58 21.71 13.38 -13.65
N TYR A 59 21.76 12.43 -12.71
CA TYR A 59 23.01 11.84 -12.21
C TYR A 59 23.72 10.90 -13.23
N PRO A 60 23.06 9.89 -13.83
CA PRO A 60 23.61 9.06 -14.90
C PRO A 60 23.77 9.80 -16.24
N VAL A 61 22.94 10.81 -16.54
CA VAL A 61 23.10 11.66 -17.75
C VAL A 61 24.43 12.40 -17.75
N ARG A 62 24.95 12.84 -16.59
CA ARG A 62 26.29 13.47 -16.51
C ARG A 62 27.42 12.49 -16.82
N TRP A 63 27.25 11.21 -16.49
CA TRP A 63 28.21 10.16 -16.80
C TRP A 63 28.15 9.76 -18.29
N ALA A 64 26.94 9.68 -18.86
CA ALA A 64 26.71 9.38 -20.29
C ALA A 64 27.09 10.53 -21.25
N CYS A 65 26.99 11.80 -20.80
CA CYS A 65 27.41 12.98 -21.57
C CYS A 65 28.91 13.01 -21.90
N ARG A 66 29.74 12.12 -21.33
CA ARG A 66 31.16 12.00 -21.71
C ARG A 66 31.35 11.33 -23.08
N PHE A 67 30.37 10.58 -23.59
CA PHE A 67 30.53 9.75 -24.79
C PHE A 67 29.51 9.99 -25.92
N ILE A 68 28.36 10.67 -25.71
CA ILE A 68 27.23 10.68 -26.67
C ILE A 68 26.45 12.03 -26.71
N PRO A 69 25.86 12.44 -27.87
CA PRO A 69 24.98 13.61 -28.00
C PRO A 69 23.75 13.61 -27.07
N ARG A 70 23.41 14.79 -26.52
CA ARG A 70 22.42 15.02 -25.45
C ARG A 70 21.07 14.30 -25.59
N TRP A 71 20.51 14.15 -26.79
CA TRP A 71 19.21 13.49 -26.99
C TRP A 71 19.28 12.00 -26.66
N LEU A 72 20.33 11.31 -27.13
CA LEU A 72 20.45 9.86 -27.00
C LEU A 72 20.77 9.46 -25.54
N ALA A 73 21.45 10.33 -24.79
CA ALA A 73 21.69 10.12 -23.35
C ALA A 73 20.39 10.09 -22.53
N VAL A 74 19.40 10.93 -22.85
CA VAL A 74 18.11 10.95 -22.14
C VAL A 74 17.30 9.68 -22.44
N VAL A 75 17.25 9.27 -23.71
CA VAL A 75 16.53 8.06 -24.15
C VAL A 75 17.15 6.80 -23.55
N LEU A 76 18.49 6.70 -23.53
CA LEU A 76 19.20 5.53 -23.01
C LEU A 76 19.02 5.39 -21.50
N VAL A 77 19.10 6.48 -20.73
CA VAL A 77 18.88 6.44 -19.28
C VAL A 77 17.43 6.12 -18.93
N PHE A 78 16.47 6.64 -19.70
CA PHE A 78 15.05 6.28 -19.54
C PHE A 78 14.83 4.78 -19.78
N LEU A 79 15.38 4.23 -20.86
CA LEU A 79 15.34 2.79 -21.16
C LEU A 79 16.03 1.95 -20.09
N LEU A 80 17.16 2.40 -19.56
CA LEU A 80 17.90 1.69 -18.51
C LEU A 80 17.12 1.70 -17.19
N ALA A 81 16.53 2.83 -16.79
CA ALA A 81 15.67 2.91 -15.62
C ALA A 81 14.43 2.00 -15.76
N LEU A 82 13.79 2.01 -16.94
CA LEU A 82 12.65 1.13 -17.23
C LEU A 82 13.06 -0.34 -17.22
N SER A 83 14.24 -0.68 -17.74
CA SER A 83 14.77 -2.05 -17.77
C SER A 83 15.14 -2.55 -16.38
N VAL A 84 15.76 -1.71 -15.54
CA VAL A 84 16.06 -2.06 -14.14
C VAL A 84 14.78 -2.21 -13.34
N LEU A 85 13.82 -1.29 -13.48
CA LEU A 85 12.54 -1.37 -12.79
C LEU A 85 11.72 -2.59 -13.25
N GLY A 86 11.66 -2.84 -14.56
CA GLY A 86 11.00 -4.00 -15.14
C GLY A 86 11.66 -5.31 -14.73
N GLY A 87 13.00 -5.36 -14.72
CA GLY A 87 13.77 -6.51 -14.26
C GLY A 87 13.59 -6.78 -12.77
N LEU A 88 13.53 -5.74 -11.93
CA LEU A 88 13.19 -5.85 -10.51
C LEU A 88 11.77 -6.35 -10.31
N MET A 89 10.79 -5.78 -11.00
CA MET A 89 9.39 -6.21 -10.91
C MET A 89 9.20 -7.65 -11.39
N ALA A 90 9.88 -8.05 -12.46
CA ALA A 90 9.88 -9.43 -12.93
C ALA A 90 10.53 -10.35 -11.89
N THR A 91 11.71 -10.00 -11.37
CA THR A 91 12.44 -10.82 -10.39
C THR A 91 11.65 -10.96 -9.08
N LEU A 92 11.12 -9.85 -8.56
CA LEU A 92 10.29 -9.81 -7.35
C LEU A 92 8.96 -10.53 -7.58
N GLY A 93 8.35 -10.37 -8.76
CA GLY A 93 7.11 -11.05 -9.13
C GLY A 93 7.29 -12.56 -9.22
N LEU A 94 8.33 -13.04 -9.90
CA LEU A 94 8.66 -14.46 -9.96
C LEU A 94 9.01 -15.02 -8.57
N ALA A 95 9.81 -14.29 -7.78
CA ALA A 95 10.13 -14.68 -6.42
C ALA A 95 8.86 -14.76 -5.54
N ALA A 96 7.96 -13.79 -5.63
CA ALA A 96 6.70 -13.78 -4.91
C ALA A 96 5.80 -14.97 -5.29
N ILE A 97 5.75 -15.35 -6.58
CA ILE A 97 5.01 -16.55 -7.02
C ILE A 97 5.62 -17.82 -6.41
N SER A 98 6.94 -17.95 -6.40
CA SER A 98 7.61 -19.11 -5.80
C SER A 98 7.39 -19.20 -4.28
N GLN A 99 7.38 -18.05 -3.60
CA GLN A 99 7.07 -17.96 -2.17
C GLN A 99 5.59 -18.27 -1.91
N ALA A 100 4.68 -17.86 -2.80
CA ALA A 100 3.26 -18.20 -2.71
C ALA A 100 3.02 -19.70 -2.88
N GLN A 101 3.76 -20.38 -3.77
CA GLN A 101 3.70 -21.85 -3.89
C GLN A 101 4.12 -22.55 -2.59
N GLN A 102 5.19 -22.09 -1.95
CA GLN A 102 5.61 -22.63 -0.66
C GLN A 102 4.55 -22.40 0.42
N LEU A 103 3.95 -21.21 0.46
CA LEU A 103 2.84 -20.90 1.36
C LEU A 103 1.60 -21.78 1.07
N LEU A 104 1.32 -22.12 -0.18
CA LEU A 104 0.24 -23.06 -0.53
C LEU A 104 0.50 -24.48 -0.04
N GLN A 105 1.75 -24.93 -0.15
CA GLN A 105 2.15 -26.24 0.36
C GLN A 105 2.12 -26.31 1.89
N GLN A 106 2.45 -25.21 2.55
CA GLN A 106 2.43 -25.09 4.02
C GLN A 106 1.09 -24.63 4.58
N ALA A 107 0.18 -24.08 3.76
CA ALA A 107 -1.15 -23.64 4.16
C ALA A 107 -1.93 -24.68 4.98
N PRO A 108 -1.99 -25.98 4.60
CA PRO A 108 -2.67 -26.98 5.42
C PRO A 108 -2.02 -27.15 6.80
N GLN A 109 -0.69 -27.08 6.89
CA GLN A 109 0.03 -27.14 8.17
C GLN A 109 -0.23 -25.90 9.03
N LEU A 110 -0.28 -24.72 8.42
CA LEU A 110 -0.60 -23.46 9.10
C LEU A 110 -2.05 -23.46 9.59
N LEU A 111 -2.98 -23.96 8.78
CA LEU A 111 -4.38 -24.17 9.17
C LEU A 111 -4.50 -25.12 10.37
N GLU A 112 -3.81 -26.26 10.34
CA GLU A 112 -3.76 -27.18 11.49
C GLU A 112 -3.21 -26.51 12.75
N SER A 113 -2.15 -25.70 12.63
CA SER A 113 -1.61 -24.96 13.77
C SER A 113 -2.58 -23.91 14.31
N ALA A 114 -3.34 -23.24 13.44
CA ALA A 114 -4.38 -22.29 13.82
C ALA A 114 -5.57 -22.97 14.51
N ILE A 115 -5.99 -24.13 14.00
CA ILE A 115 -7.02 -24.99 14.60
C ILE A 115 -6.56 -25.50 15.97
N ALA A 116 -5.32 -25.94 16.10
CA ALA A 116 -4.75 -26.35 17.38
C ALA A 116 -4.72 -25.21 18.40
N LEU A 117 -4.42 -23.98 17.97
CA LEU A 117 -4.49 -22.79 18.82
C LEU A 117 -5.93 -22.50 19.28
N LEU A 118 -6.90 -22.59 18.36
CA LEU A 118 -8.33 -22.44 18.65
C LEU A 118 -8.81 -23.48 19.66
N ASN A 119 -8.40 -24.74 19.51
CA ASN A 119 -8.72 -25.81 20.45
C ASN A 119 -8.12 -25.57 21.84
N ASN A 120 -6.88 -25.07 21.91
CA ASN A 120 -6.27 -24.67 23.18
C ASN A 120 -7.05 -23.54 23.85
N ILE A 121 -7.46 -22.51 23.08
CA ILE A 121 -8.30 -21.41 23.56
C ILE A 121 -9.66 -21.93 24.03
N GLN A 122 -10.29 -22.82 23.26
CA GLN A 122 -11.56 -23.44 23.61
C GLN A 122 -11.46 -24.18 24.95
N SER A 123 -10.42 -24.99 25.14
CA SER A 123 -10.20 -25.73 26.38
C SER A 123 -10.04 -24.80 27.60
N PHE A 124 -9.39 -23.66 27.40
CA PHE A 124 -9.24 -22.61 28.41
C PHE A 124 -10.58 -21.94 28.73
N LEU A 125 -11.40 -21.63 27.73
CA LEU A 125 -12.75 -21.06 27.92
C LEU A 125 -13.71 -22.06 28.58
N LYS A 126 -13.60 -23.34 28.23
CA LYS A 126 -14.39 -24.43 28.82
C LYS A 126 -14.06 -24.61 30.30
N SER A 127 -12.80 -24.43 30.69
CA SER A 127 -12.38 -24.40 32.11
C SER A 127 -13.01 -23.23 32.90
N ARG A 128 -13.47 -22.19 32.20
CA ARG A 128 -14.16 -21.01 32.77
C ARG A 128 -15.69 -21.10 32.63
N ASN A 129 -16.23 -22.30 32.35
CA ASN A 129 -17.67 -22.57 32.15
C ASN A 129 -18.28 -21.92 30.89
N ILE A 130 -17.47 -21.50 29.92
CA ILE A 130 -17.95 -20.93 28.66
C ILE A 130 -17.86 -22.02 27.58
N ALA A 131 -19.01 -22.60 27.20
CA ALA A 131 -19.08 -23.59 26.14
C ALA A 131 -19.20 -22.90 24.77
N VAL A 132 -18.07 -22.64 24.10
CA VAL A 132 -18.03 -22.17 22.71
C VAL A 132 -17.55 -23.31 21.82
N ASP A 133 -18.37 -23.75 20.87
CA ASP A 133 -17.99 -24.79 19.91
C ASP A 133 -17.46 -24.15 18.62
N PHE A 134 -16.16 -24.34 18.34
CA PHE A 134 -15.49 -23.82 17.15
C PHE A 134 -15.40 -24.83 16.01
N SER A 135 -15.87 -26.07 16.20
CA SER A 135 -15.91 -27.12 15.17
C SER A 135 -16.50 -26.67 13.82
N PRO A 136 -17.64 -25.94 13.76
CA PRO A 136 -18.18 -25.48 12.47
C PRO A 136 -17.30 -24.41 11.80
N PHE A 137 -16.56 -23.63 12.59
CA PHE A 137 -15.64 -22.61 12.07
C PHE A 137 -14.37 -23.25 11.50
N GLU A 138 -13.83 -24.27 12.15
CA GLU A 138 -12.66 -25.02 11.65
C GLU A 138 -12.93 -25.64 10.27
N ALA A 139 -14.09 -26.27 10.10
CA ALA A 139 -14.52 -26.86 8.84
C ALA A 139 -14.67 -25.81 7.73
N GLN A 140 -15.36 -24.69 8.03
CA GLN A 140 -15.53 -23.60 7.07
C GLN A 140 -14.22 -22.91 6.71
N LEU A 141 -13.33 -22.69 7.68
CA LEU A 141 -12.03 -22.05 7.46
C LEU A 141 -11.17 -22.90 6.51
N ARG A 142 -11.12 -24.22 6.74
CA ARG A 142 -10.36 -25.15 5.89
C ARG A 142 -10.88 -25.15 4.45
N GLU A 143 -12.18 -25.25 4.24
CA GLU A 143 -12.77 -25.26 2.90
C GLU A 143 -12.61 -23.91 2.18
N GLN A 144 -12.84 -22.79 2.87
CA GLN A 144 -12.73 -21.46 2.27
C GLN A 144 -11.28 -21.11 1.93
N VAL A 145 -10.33 -21.37 2.84
CA VAL A 145 -8.93 -21.06 2.61
C VAL A 145 -8.38 -21.91 1.47
N VAL A 146 -8.60 -23.23 1.46
CA VAL A 146 -8.14 -24.10 0.36
C VAL A 146 -8.80 -23.71 -0.96
N GLY A 147 -10.11 -23.38 -0.94
CA GLY A 147 -10.85 -22.95 -2.12
C GLY A 147 -10.34 -21.62 -2.71
N ILE A 148 -10.10 -20.60 -1.88
CA ILE A 148 -9.60 -19.28 -2.30
C ILE A 148 -8.16 -19.39 -2.80
N LEU A 149 -7.32 -20.11 -2.06
CA LEU A 149 -5.93 -20.34 -2.40
C LEU A 149 -5.77 -21.11 -3.72
N GLY A 150 -6.52 -22.20 -3.89
CA GLY A 150 -6.51 -22.98 -5.14
C GLY A 150 -7.03 -22.19 -6.34
N LYS A 151 -8.13 -21.44 -6.18
CA LYS A 151 -8.68 -20.59 -7.25
C LYS A 151 -7.75 -19.43 -7.58
N GLY A 152 -7.26 -18.70 -6.58
CA GLY A 152 -6.35 -17.58 -6.77
C GLY A 152 -5.07 -18.00 -7.48
N PHE A 153 -4.52 -19.15 -7.09
CA PHE A 153 -3.32 -19.67 -7.75
C PHE A 153 -3.58 -20.12 -9.20
N ALA A 154 -4.68 -20.83 -9.45
CA ALA A 154 -5.06 -21.23 -10.81
C ALA A 154 -5.33 -20.02 -11.72
N THR A 155 -5.92 -18.96 -11.19
CA THR A 155 -6.18 -17.71 -11.92
C THR A 155 -4.90 -16.93 -12.23
N ILE A 156 -3.95 -16.86 -11.28
CA ILE A 156 -2.63 -16.24 -11.53
C ILE A 156 -1.85 -17.07 -12.55
N GLN A 157 -1.86 -18.39 -12.43
CA GLN A 157 -1.17 -19.29 -13.32
C GLN A 157 -1.74 -19.22 -14.76
N SER A 158 -3.07 -19.15 -14.92
CA SER A 158 -3.69 -18.99 -16.23
C SER A 158 -3.38 -17.63 -16.85
N MET A 159 -3.37 -16.55 -16.08
CA MET A 159 -2.91 -15.24 -16.56
C MET A 159 -1.45 -15.29 -17.01
N LEU A 160 -0.58 -15.95 -16.24
CA LEU A 160 0.84 -16.06 -16.57
C LEU A 160 1.04 -16.87 -17.86
N PHE A 161 0.37 -18.02 -18.01
CA PHE A 161 0.44 -18.81 -19.24
C PHE A 161 -0.15 -18.07 -20.43
N ASN A 162 -1.28 -17.37 -20.27
CA ASN A 162 -1.86 -16.58 -21.34
C ASN A 162 -0.96 -15.41 -21.76
N LEU A 163 -0.24 -14.78 -20.82
CA LEU A 163 0.75 -13.74 -21.14
C LEU A 163 1.98 -14.32 -21.82
N LEU A 164 2.48 -15.47 -21.35
CA LEU A 164 3.62 -16.15 -21.94
C LEU A 164 3.31 -16.61 -23.37
N ASP A 165 2.11 -17.13 -23.58
CA ASP A 165 1.59 -17.51 -24.89
C ASP A 165 1.39 -16.27 -25.77
N LEU A 166 0.88 -15.16 -25.25
CA LEU A 166 0.79 -13.90 -26.02
C LEU A 166 2.16 -13.38 -26.46
N ILE A 167 3.18 -13.47 -25.59
CA ILE A 167 4.55 -13.03 -25.89
C ILE A 167 5.23 -14.00 -26.87
N LEU A 168 5.11 -15.32 -26.67
CA LEU A 168 5.70 -16.34 -27.55
C LEU A 168 4.98 -16.42 -28.90
N SER A 169 3.64 -16.34 -28.92
CA SER A 169 2.83 -16.33 -30.13
C SER A 169 3.14 -15.11 -31.00
N ASN A 170 3.23 -13.92 -30.40
CA ASN A 170 3.61 -12.69 -31.11
C ASN A 170 5.09 -12.72 -31.57
N CYS A 171 5.96 -13.44 -30.86
CA CYS A 171 7.34 -13.69 -31.30
C CYS A 171 7.46 -14.74 -32.42
N SER A 172 6.46 -15.62 -32.59
CA SER A 172 6.45 -16.66 -33.64
C SER A 172 5.87 -16.21 -34.98
N THR A 173 5.24 -15.03 -35.03
CA THR A 173 4.57 -14.50 -36.24
C THR A 173 5.39 -13.44 -36.98
N GLN A 174 6.69 -13.33 -36.71
CA GLN A 174 7.62 -12.45 -37.45
C GLN A 174 8.70 -13.25 -38.18
#